data_AF-A0A1G6ZD03-F1
#
_entry.id   AF-A0A1G6ZD03-F1
#
_cell.length_a   1.000
_cell.length_b   1.000
_cell.length_c   1.000
_cell.angle_alpha   90.00
_cell.angle_beta   90.00
_cell.angle_gamma   90.00
#
_symmetry.space_group_name_H-M   'P 1'
#
loop_
_entity.id
_entity.type
_entity.pdbx_description
1 polymer ?
#
loop_
_entity_poly.entity_id
_entity_poly.type
_entity_poly.pdbx_seq_one_letter_code
_entity_poly.pdbx_strand_id
1 'polypeptide(L)'
;MKPIQVQSENGKSVEHYEIVDTGWREDGLLAVILGAEEPALLESDHALEFARIVARRRRHSILATAEPVEAGTGQYPYQRTYCFS
;
A
#
# COMPACT_ATOMS: atom_id res chain seq x y z
N MET A 1 8.47 15.89 2.31
CA MET A 1 8.88 14.62 1.67
C MET A 1 8.56 14.74 0.19
N LYS A 2 9.49 14.41 -0.72
CA LYS A 2 9.21 14.42 -2.16
C LYS A 2 8.61 13.07 -2.57
N PRO A 3 7.53 13.02 -3.36
CA PRO A 3 7.02 11.77 -3.90
C PRO A 3 8.06 11.16 -4.84
N ILE A 4 8.28 9.84 -4.73
CA ILE A 4 9.15 9.09 -5.64
C ILE A 4 8.31 8.81 -6.88
N GLN A 5 8.46 9.65 -7.91
CA GLN A 5 7.86 9.40 -9.22
C GLN A 5 8.72 8.37 -9.97
N VAL A 6 8.23 7.14 -10.05
CA VAL A 6 8.79 6.13 -10.96
C VAL A 6 8.23 6.43 -12.35
N GLN A 7 8.99 7.17 -13.15
CA GLN A 7 8.65 7.42 -14.56
C GLN A 7 8.94 6.14 -15.36
N SER A 8 7.90 5.58 -15.97
CA SER A 8 8.02 4.50 -16.96
C SER A 8 7.99 5.11 -18.35
N GLU A 9 9.04 4.89 -19.16
CA GLU A 9 9.28 5.49 -20.49
C GLU A 9 8.32 5.01 -21.61
N ASN A 10 7.24 4.33 -21.29
CA ASN A 10 6.22 3.96 -22.27
C ASN A 10 4.86 4.29 -21.69
N GLY A 11 4.02 5.04 -22.42
CA GLY A 11 2.69 5.52 -22.04
C GLY A 11 1.62 4.45 -21.75
N LYS A 12 2.00 3.35 -21.08
CA LYS A 12 1.13 2.50 -20.28
C LYS A 12 1.00 3.15 -18.91
N SER A 13 -0.23 3.32 -18.46
CA SER A 13 -0.55 3.65 -17.07
C SER A 13 0.29 2.78 -16.15
N VAL A 14 1.26 3.39 -15.46
CA VAL A 14 1.97 2.72 -14.37
C VAL A 14 0.90 2.49 -13.31
N GLU A 15 0.74 1.25 -12.86
CA GLU A 15 -0.10 0.91 -11.72
C GLU A 15 0.30 1.79 -10.53
N HIS A 16 -0.40 2.92 -10.33
CA HIS A 16 0.04 3.95 -9.41
C HIS A 16 -0.73 3.79 -8.09
N TYR A 17 -0.06 3.16 -7.13
CA TYR A 17 -0.47 3.20 -5.72
C TYR A 17 0.65 3.81 -4.88
N GLU A 18 0.26 4.55 -3.84
CA GLU A 18 1.19 5.20 -2.92
C GLU A 18 0.94 4.79 -1.48
N ILE A 19 1.96 4.97 -0.63
CA ILE A 19 1.81 4.80 0.81
C ILE A 19 1.05 6.02 1.33
N VAL A 20 -0.17 5.80 1.80
CA VAL A 20 -0.98 6.83 2.46
C VAL A 20 -0.51 7.01 3.91
N ASP A 21 -0.31 5.90 4.63
CA ASP A 21 0.18 5.93 6.00
C ASP A 21 0.85 4.60 6.40
N THR A 22 1.63 4.64 7.48
CA THR A 22 2.18 3.44 8.15
C THR A 22 2.12 3.60 9.66
N GLY A 23 1.58 2.61 10.36
CA GLY A 23 1.33 2.71 11.79
C GLY A 23 1.36 1.37 12.51
N TRP A 24 1.52 1.41 13.83
CA TRP A 24 1.34 0.25 14.68
C TRP A 24 -0.11 0.19 15.15
N ARG A 25 -0.73 -0.97 15.01
CA ARG A 25 -2.05 -1.27 15.58
C ARG A 25 -1.92 -1.63 17.06
N GLU A 26 -3.03 -1.54 17.78
CA GLU A 26 -3.12 -1.95 19.19
C GLU A 26 -2.83 -3.44 19.41
N ASP A 27 -3.09 -4.26 18.39
CA ASP A 27 -2.80 -5.70 18.37
C ASP A 27 -1.32 -6.03 18.09
N GLY A 28 -0.46 -5.01 17.92
CA GLY A 28 0.97 -5.17 17.67
C GLY A 28 1.33 -5.50 16.21
N LEU A 29 0.39 -5.43 15.26
CA LEU A 29 0.69 -5.56 13.83
C LEU A 29 1.12 -4.22 13.24
N LEU A 30 2.04 -4.28 12.27
CA LEU A 30 2.42 -3.13 11.46
C LEU A 30 1.43 -2.98 10.30
N ALA A 31 0.65 -1.90 10.31
CA ALA A 31 -0.24 -1.51 9.22
C ALA A 31 0.50 -0.66 8.19
N VAL A 32 0.35 -1.03 6.92
CA VAL A 32 0.75 -0.24 5.74
C VAL A 32 -0.49 0.03 4.92
N ILE A 33 -0.87 1.30 4.80
CA ILE A 33 -2.06 1.73 4.07
C ILE A 33 -1.62 2.21 2.69
N LEU A 34 -2.10 1.55 1.65
CA LEU A 34 -1.89 1.97 0.27
C LEU A 34 -3.14 2.68 -0.26
N GLY A 35 -2.93 3.70 -1.10
CA GLY A 35 -4.00 4.42 -1.81
C GLY A 35 -3.81 4.35 -3.31
N ALA A 36 -4.91 4.22 -4.07
CA ALA A 36 -4.91 4.15 -5.53
C ALA A 36 -6.18 4.75 -6.14
N GLU A 37 -6.12 5.05 -7.44
CA GLU A 37 -7.27 5.52 -8.24
C GLU A 37 -8.25 4.39 -8.61
N GLU A 38 -7.80 3.13 -8.58
CA GLU A 38 -8.61 1.97 -8.92
C GLU A 38 -8.49 0.89 -7.84
N PRO A 39 -9.61 0.26 -7.42
CA PRO A 39 -9.59 -0.77 -6.37
C PRO A 39 -8.79 -2.01 -6.79
N ALA A 40 -8.85 -2.39 -8.07
CA ALA A 40 -8.14 -3.55 -8.61
C ALA A 40 -6.60 -3.45 -8.44
N LEU A 41 -6.05 -2.23 -8.44
CA LEU A 41 -4.62 -2.01 -8.20
C LEU A 41 -4.22 -2.43 -6.79
N LEU A 42 -5.08 -2.14 -5.81
CA LEU A 42 -4.91 -2.50 -4.40
C LEU A 42 -5.22 -3.99 -4.13
N GLU A 43 -5.71 -4.72 -5.12
CA GLU A 43 -5.92 -6.17 -5.03
C GLU A 43 -4.81 -6.97 -5.71
N SER A 44 -3.93 -6.30 -6.43
CA SER A 44 -2.81 -6.93 -7.12
C SER A 44 -1.74 -7.49 -6.17
N ASP A 45 -1.06 -8.54 -6.62
CA ASP A 45 0.13 -9.07 -5.94
C ASP A 45 1.25 -8.03 -5.85
N HIS A 46 1.31 -7.09 -6.81
CA HIS A 46 2.27 -6.00 -6.81
C HIS A 46 2.06 -5.05 -5.63
N ALA A 47 0.81 -4.70 -5.31
CA ALA A 47 0.50 -3.85 -4.16
C ALA A 47 0.89 -4.53 -2.84
N LEU A 48 0.63 -5.84 -2.71
CA LEU A 48 1.08 -6.61 -1.55
C LEU A 48 2.61 -6.62 -1.44
N GLU A 49 3.33 -6.89 -2.52
CA GLU A 49 4.80 -6.92 -2.48
C GLU A 49 5.38 -5.55 -2.15
N PHE A 50 4.79 -4.48 -2.67
CA PHE A 50 5.18 -3.12 -2.33
C PHE A 50 4.97 -2.82 -0.84
N ALA A 51 3.81 -3.16 -0.29
CA ALA A 51 3.54 -3.02 1.15
C ALA A 51 4.53 -3.86 1.99
N ARG A 52 4.85 -5.09 1.52
CA ARG A 52 5.82 -5.98 2.17
C ARG A 52 7.23 -5.38 2.17
N ILE A 53 7.66 -4.71 1.11
CA ILE A 53 8.97 -4.03 1.07
C ILE A 53 9.05 -2.95 2.14
N VAL A 54 7.98 -2.19 2.35
CA VAL A 54 7.89 -1.17 3.41
C VAL A 54 7.96 -1.83 4.78
N ALA A 55 7.19 -2.90 4.99
CA ALA A 55 7.09 -3.59 6.26
C ALA A 55 8.41 -4.32 6.64
N ARG A 56 9.09 -4.91 5.65
CA ARG A 56 10.40 -5.56 5.79
C ARG A 56 11.48 -4.61 6.33
N ARG A 57 11.44 -3.31 6.00
CA ARG A 57 12.37 -2.31 6.56
C ARG A 57 12.24 -2.16 8.08
N ARG A 58 11.10 -2.55 8.64
CA ARG A 58 10.84 -2.58 10.08
C ARG A 58 10.98 -3.98 10.69
N ARG A 59 11.42 -4.98 9.91
CA ARG A 59 11.54 -6.40 10.29
C ARG A 59 10.20 -7.15 10.50
N HIS A 60 9.11 -6.62 9.95
CA HIS A 60 7.78 -7.26 9.98
C HIS A 60 7.35 -7.52 8.55
N SER A 61 7.64 -8.70 7.99
CA SER A 61 7.38 -9.00 6.56
C SER A 61 6.38 -10.13 6.35
N ILE A 62 5.89 -10.74 7.42
CA ILE A 62 4.91 -11.82 7.33
C ILE A 62 3.54 -11.16 7.23
N LEU A 63 2.82 -11.38 6.13
CA LEU A 63 1.47 -10.85 5.99
C LEU A 63 0.56 -11.59 6.99
N ALA A 64 -0.03 -10.85 7.92
CA ALA A 64 -1.00 -11.36 8.86
C ALA A 64 -2.42 -11.27 8.28
N THR A 65 -2.77 -10.12 7.70
CA THR A 65 -4.05 -9.91 7.02
C THR A 65 -3.95 -8.77 6.01
N ALA A 66 -4.80 -8.83 4.98
CA ALA A 66 -5.06 -7.73 4.08
C ALA A 66 -6.55 -7.38 4.19
N GLU A 67 -6.84 -6.18 4.67
CA GLU A 67 -8.22 -5.72 4.87
C GLU A 67 -8.94 -5.52 3.52
N PRO A 68 -10.28 -5.43 3.50
CA PRO A 68 -11.01 -5.06 2.30
C PRO A 68 -10.55 -3.71 1.74
N VAL A 69 -10.76 -3.48 0.45
CA VAL A 69 -10.60 -2.14 -0.12
C VAL A 69 -11.74 -1.25 0.38
N GLU A 70 -11.39 -0.09 0.89
CA GLU A 70 -12.33 0.91 1.41
C GLU A 70 -12.25 2.20 0.60
N ALA A 71 -13.27 3.06 0.76
CA ALA A 71 -13.22 4.41 0.22
C ALA A 71 -12.09 5.19 0.91
N GLY A 72 -11.19 5.74 0.11
CA GLY A 72 -10.08 6.53 0.59
C GLY A 72 -10.52 7.89 1.09
N THR A 73 -9.73 8.45 2.01
CA THR A 73 -9.83 9.86 2.40
C THR A 73 -8.62 10.61 1.85
N GLY A 74 -8.86 11.74 1.16
CA GLY A 74 -7.79 12.59 0.62
C GLY A 74 -7.53 12.40 -0.87
N GLN A 75 -6.26 12.20 -1.25
CA GLN A 75 -5.79 12.25 -2.64
C GLN A 75 -6.25 11.05 -3.48
N TYR A 76 -6.40 9.88 -2.87
CA TYR A 76 -6.78 8.65 -3.57
C TYR A 76 -8.20 8.21 -3.17
N PRO A 77 -9.07 7.86 -4.14
CA PRO A 77 -10.45 7.47 -3.88
C PRO A 77 -10.60 6.07 -3.25
N TYR A 78 -9.57 5.23 -3.35
CA TYR A 78 -9.56 3.88 -2.75
C TYR A 78 -8.33 3.68 -1.89
N GLN A 79 -8.49 2.95 -0.79
CA GLN A 79 -7.41 2.58 0.12
C GLN A 79 -7.53 1.13 0.56
N ARG A 80 -6.39 0.53 0.92
CA ARG A 80 -6.33 -0.81 1.50
C ARG A 80 -5.23 -0.91 2.55
N THR A 81 -5.55 -1.53 3.67
CA THR A 81 -4.60 -1.81 4.76
C THR A 81 -4.02 -3.21 4.62
N TYR A 82 -2.69 -3.30 4.61
CA TYR A 82 -1.96 -4.55 4.78
C TYR A 82 -1.30 -4.58 6.16
N CYS A 83 -1.56 -5.64 6.93
CA CYS A 83 -1.03 -5.80 8.27
C CYS A 83 0.04 -6.89 8.31
N PHE A 84 1.19 -6.59 8.90
CA PHE A 84 2.35 -7.47 8.96
C PHE A 84 2.81 -7.75 10.40
N SER A 85 3.35 -8.94 10.61
CA SER A 85 4.06 -9.37 11.81
C SER A 85 5.53 -9.65 11.57
#